data_AF-A0A4Q1SR69-F1
#
_entry.id   AF-A0A4Q1SR69-F1
#
_cell.length_a   1.000
_cell.length_b   1.000
_cell.length_c   1.000
_cell.angle_alpha   90.00
_cell.angle_beta   90.00
_cell.angle_gamma   90.00
#
_symmetry.space_group_name_H-M   'P 1'
#
loop_
_entity.id
_entity.type
_entity.pdbx_description
1 polymer ?
#
loop_
_entity_poly.entity_id
_entity_poly.type
_entity_poly.pdbx_seq_one_letter_code
_entity_poly.pdbx_strand_id
1 'polypeptide(L)' 'MSMVYMESTSSSNKFCMDALLEEIYFLRRRLNEMSREIGSFSNPRLVEVSQLLDKKLNDYEQLKLKKTS' A
#
# COMPACT_ATOMS: atom_id res chain seq x y z
N MET A 1 26.10 27.23 -23.66
CA MET A 1 26.42 26.35 -22.52
C MET A 1 25.27 25.36 -22.40
N SER A 2 25.52 24.08 -22.66
CA SER A 2 24.49 23.03 -22.72
C SER A 2 24.15 22.48 -21.33
N MET A 3 22.98 21.86 -21.27
CA MET A 3 22.19 21.33 -20.15
C MET A 3 22.90 20.39 -19.16
N VAL A 4 22.37 20.37 -17.93
CA VAL A 4 22.25 19.15 -17.12
C VAL A 4 20.84 19.09 -16.54
N TYR A 5 20.05 18.14 -17.04
CA TYR A 5 18.76 17.76 -16.47
C TYR A 5 19.02 17.06 -15.12
N MET A 6 18.46 17.59 -14.03
CA MET A 6 18.39 16.86 -12.76
C MET A 6 17.37 15.74 -12.89
N GLU A 7 17.86 14.55 -13.23
CA GLU A 7 17.12 13.30 -13.11
C GLU A 7 17.29 12.80 -11.66
N SER A 8 16.36 13.16 -10.79
CA SER A 8 16.38 12.73 -9.36
C SER A 8 15.00 12.28 -8.85
N THR A 9 14.15 11.77 -9.74
CA THR A 9 12.79 11.30 -9.37
C THR A 9 12.66 9.77 -9.32
N SER A 10 13.62 9.02 -9.89
CA SER A 10 13.51 7.55 -10.00
C SER A 10 13.70 6.81 -8.67
N SER A 11 14.59 7.30 -7.79
CA SER A 11 14.88 6.65 -6.50
C SER A 11 13.75 6.81 -5.47
N SER A 12 13.15 8.00 -5.40
CA SER A 12 12.08 8.32 -4.43
C SER A 12 10.81 7.48 -4.63
N ASN A 13 10.52 7.07 -5.86
CA ASN A 13 9.35 6.27 -6.22
C ASN A 13 9.49 4.77 -5.93
N LYS A 14 10.72 4.28 -5.70
CA LYS A 14 10.95 2.88 -5.29
C LYS A 14 10.74 2.74 -3.79
N PHE A 15 11.34 3.63 -2.99
CA PHE A 15 11.11 3.70 -1.55
C PHE A 15 9.63 3.89 -1.17
N CYS A 16 8.90 4.71 -1.93
CA CYS A 16 7.46 4.91 -1.72
C CYS A 16 6.64 3.62 -1.94
N MET A 17 7.00 2.81 -2.95
CA MET A 17 6.33 1.53 -3.18
C MET A 17 6.70 0.47 -2.15
N ASP A 18 7.96 0.41 -1.74
CA ASP A 18 8.41 -0.53 -0.72
C ASP A 18 7.72 -0.25 0.62
N ALA A 19 7.59 1.02 1.00
CA ALA A 19 6.85 1.44 2.19
C ALA A 19 5.35 1.08 2.11
N LEU A 20 4.73 1.27 0.94
CA LEU A 20 3.32 0.93 0.73
C LEU A 20 3.09 -0.59 0.81
N LEU A 21 4.01 -1.39 0.26
CA LEU A 21 3.97 -2.84 0.38
C LEU A 21 4.10 -3.28 1.84
N GLU A 22 5.02 -2.68 2.60
CA GLU A 22 5.20 -2.98 4.02
C GLU A 22 3.91 -2.69 4.83
N GLU A 23 3.25 -1.57 4.54
CA GLU A 23 1.97 -1.21 5.15
C GLU A 23 0.85 -2.20 4.78
N ILE A 24 0.79 -2.66 3.52
CA ILE A 24 -0.14 -3.70 3.07
C ILE A 24 0.12 -5.01 3.83
N TYR A 25 1.38 -5.42 3.99
CA TYR A 25 1.74 -6.62 4.75
C TYR A 25 1.32 -6.51 6.21
N PHE A 26 1.57 -5.36 6.84
CA PHE A 26 1.15 -5.10 8.20
C PHE A 26 -0.38 -5.19 8.36
N LEU A 27 -1.14 -4.53 7.49
CA LEU A 27 -2.60 -4.55 7.51
C LEU A 27 -3.17 -5.95 7.29
N ARG A 28 -2.60 -6.74 6.37
CA ARG A 28 -2.98 -8.15 6.16
C ARG A 28 -2.77 -9.00 7.41
N ARG A 29 -1.62 -8.84 8.06
CA ARG A 29 -1.32 -9.56 9.30
C ARG A 29 -2.31 -9.15 10.40
N ARG A 30 -2.53 -7.85 10.58
CA ARG A 30 -3.45 -7.32 11.59
C ARG A 30 -4.88 -7.79 11.38
N LEU A 31 -5.35 -7.81 10.14
CA LEU A 31 -6.68 -8.31 9.79
C LEU A 31 -6.84 -9.81 10.10
N ASN A 32 -5.80 -10.62 9.83
CA ASN A 32 -5.81 -12.05 10.15
C ASN A 32 -5.80 -12.31 11.66
N GLU A 33 -4.98 -11.56 12.41
CA GLU A 33 -4.98 -11.63 13.87
C GLU A 33 -6.35 -11.25 14.44
N MET A 34 -6.93 -10.14 13.98
CA MET A 34 -8.25 -9.68 14.42
C MET A 34 -9.38 -10.63 14.02
N SER A 35 -9.31 -11.25 12.82
CA SER A 35 -10.35 -12.21 12.40
C SER A 35 -10.33 -13.47 13.25
N ARG A 36 -9.15 -13.92 13.68
CA ARG A 36 -8.97 -15.03 14.63
C ARG A 36 -9.47 -14.67 16.03
N GLU A 37 -9.17 -13.46 16.51
CA GLU A 37 -9.57 -13.00 17.85
C GLU A 37 -11.09 -12.78 17.97
N ILE A 38 -11.70 -12.16 16.97
CA ILE A 38 -13.10 -11.73 17.01
C ILE A 38 -14.04 -12.86 16.58
N GLY A 39 -13.63 -13.73 15.66
CA GLY A 39 -14.43 -14.84 15.13
C GLY A 39 -15.66 -14.42 14.31
N SER A 40 -15.88 -13.11 14.10
CA SER A 40 -16.97 -12.55 13.32
C SER A 40 -16.45 -11.53 12.32
N PHE A 41 -16.67 -11.81 11.03
CA PHE A 41 -16.25 -10.95 9.93
C PHE A 41 -17.04 -9.64 9.82
N SER A 42 -18.22 -9.58 10.46
CA SER A 42 -19.08 -8.38 10.48
C SER A 42 -18.69 -7.39 11.58
N ASN A 43 -17.61 -7.63 12.31
CA ASN A 43 -17.17 -6.69 13.33
C ASN A 43 -16.73 -5.37 12.68
N PRO A 44 -17.27 -4.22 13.10
CA PRO A 44 -16.97 -2.93 12.49
C PRO A 44 -15.47 -2.63 12.38
N ARG A 45 -14.67 -3.00 13.38
CA ARG A 45 -13.22 -2.77 13.36
C ARG A 45 -12.51 -3.67 12.34
N LEU A 46 -12.99 -4.89 12.15
CA LEU A 46 -12.45 -5.80 11.13
C LEU A 46 -12.74 -5.26 9.73
N VAL A 47 -13.97 -4.76 9.53
CA VAL A 47 -14.42 -4.14 8.28
C VAL A 47 -13.63 -2.86 7.98
N GLU A 48 -13.39 -2.01 8.98
CA GLU A 48 -12.55 -0.81 8.82
C GLU A 48 -11.13 -1.17 8.36
N VAL A 49 -10.51 -2.17 8.99
CA VAL A 49 -9.17 -2.64 8.60
C VAL A 49 -9.19 -3.26 7.21
N SER A 50 -10.26 -3.98 6.82
CA SER A 50 -10.38 -4.55 5.48
C SER A 50 -10.52 -3.48 4.41
N GLN A 51 -11.35 -2.46 4.64
CA GLN A 51 -11.52 -1.33 3.74
C GLN A 51 -10.21 -0.53 3.59
N LEU A 52 -9.48 -0.35 4.68
CA LEU A 52 -8.17 0.31 4.64
C LEU A 52 -7.16 -0.49 3.81
N LEU A 53 -7.14 -1.82 3.98
CA LEU A 53 -6.29 -2.70 3.19
C LEU A 53 -6.62 -2.63 1.69
N ASP A 54 -7.91 -2.67 1.33
CA ASP A 54 -8.36 -2.55 -0.06
C ASP A 54 -7.94 -1.22 -0.69
N LYS A 55 -8.07 -0.12 0.06
CA LYS A 55 -7.60 1.20 -0.39
C LYS A 55 -6.10 1.18 -0.70
N LYS A 56 -5.28 0.63 0.20
CA LYS A 56 -3.81 0.57 0.02
C LYS A 56 -3.41 -0.33 -1.16
N LEU A 57 -4.12 -1.44 -1.37
CA LEU A 57 -3.92 -2.28 -2.56
C LEU A 57 -4.23 -1.53 -3.85
N ASN A 58 -5.33 -0.76 -3.88
CA ASN A 58 -5.67 0.06 -5.03
C ASN A 58 -4.63 1.16 -5.28
N ASP A 59 -4.16 1.84 -4.24
CA ASP A 59 -3.10 2.85 -4.35
C ASP A 59 -1.81 2.24 -4.94
N TYR A 60 -1.48 1.01 -4.55
CA TYR A 60 -0.33 0.27 -5.09
C TYR A 60 -0.48 -0.06 -6.57
N GLU A 61 -1.64 -0.60 -6.98
CA GLU A 61 -1.93 -0.89 -8.39
C GLU A 61 -1.92 0.38 -9.25
N GLN A 62 -2.48 1.49 -8.76
CA GLN A 62 -2.43 2.78 -9.45
C GLN A 62 -0.99 3.30 -9.62
N LEU A 63 -0.15 3.19 -8.59
CA LEU A 63 1.26 3.54 -8.66
C LEU A 63 2.02 2.64 -9.65
N LYS A 64 1.65 1.36 -9.73
CA LYS A 64 2.26 0.40 -10.67
C LYS A 64 1.89 0.73 -12.11
N LEU A 65 0.61 1.01 -12.36
CA LEU A 65 0.12 1.42 -13.69
C LEU A 65 0.80 2.70 -14.19
N LYS A 66 0.98 3.69 -13.32
CA LYS A 66 1.70 4.94 -13.62
C LYS A 66 3.19 4.74 -13.97
N LYS A 67 3.81 3.63 -13.55
CA LYS A 67 5.20 3.30 -13.94
C LYS A 67 5.29 2.60 -15.30
N THR A 68 4.20 2.00 -15.76
CA THR A 68 4.15 1.22 -17.01
C THR A 68 3.54 1.97 -18.20
N SER A 69 2.97 3.17 -17.99
CA SER A 69 2.60 4.14 -19.04
C SER A 69 3.71 5.14 -19.29
#